data_AF-Q5H1A2-F1
#
_entry.id   AF-Q5H1A2-F1
#
_cell.length_a   1.000
_cell.length_b   1.000
_cell.length_c   1.000
_cell.angle_alpha   90.00
_cell.angle_beta   90.00
_cell.angle_gamma   90.00
#
_symmetry.space_group_name_H-M   'P 1'
#
loop_
_entity.id
_entity.type
_entity.pdbx_description
1 polymer ?
#
loop_
_entity_poly.entity_id
_entity_poly.type
_entity_poly.pdbx_seq_one_letter_code
_entity_poly.pdbx_strand_id
1 'polypeptide(L)'
;MQLPDALRARLAVFAYGPVCHAPAAFGQLRVVQGRGDWISRVLFDGQVDARPACGHMGYLRNAEVLANCRRFLTQAERTRWDTTHAH
;
A
#
# COMPACT_ATOMS: atom_id res chain seq x y z
N MET A 1 -2.63 14.27 13.60
CA MET A 1 -1.19 14.49 13.34
C MET A 1 -0.93 14.36 11.86
N GLN A 2 -0.14 15.26 11.27
CA GLN A 2 0.29 15.19 9.88
C GLN A 2 1.81 15.05 9.85
N LEU A 3 2.32 14.07 9.11
CA LEU A 3 3.76 13.95 8.85
C LEU A 3 4.16 15.02 7.83
N PRO A 4 5.28 15.74 8.02
CA PRO A 4 5.85 16.63 7.01
C PRO A 4 6.04 15.94 5.66
N ASP A 5 5.83 16.69 4.58
CA ASP A 5 5.87 16.17 3.20
C ASP A 5 7.20 15.49 2.86
N ALA A 6 8.31 16.09 3.27
CA ALA A 6 9.65 15.53 3.09
C ALA A 6 9.83 14.16 3.77
N LEU A 7 9.13 13.91 4.89
CA LEU A 7 9.14 12.60 5.53
C LEU A 7 8.24 11.62 4.79
N ARG A 8 7.04 12.02 4.36
CA ARG A 8 6.13 11.15 3.59
C ARG A 8 6.75 10.69 2.27
N ALA A 9 7.50 11.57 1.60
CA ALA A 9 8.25 11.26 0.38
C ALA A 9 9.31 10.16 0.58
N ARG A 10 9.70 9.83 1.82
CA ARG A 10 10.67 8.78 2.16
C ARG A 10 10.01 7.49 2.67
N LEU A 11 8.68 7.46 2.76
CA LEU A 11 7.93 6.28 3.21
C LEU A 11 7.47 5.44 2.03
N ALA A 12 7.56 4.13 2.22
CA ALA A 12 6.93 3.13 1.38
C ALA A 12 5.74 2.54 2.15
N VAL A 13 4.53 2.66 1.58
CA VAL A 13 3.27 2.25 2.23
C VAL A 13 2.60 1.14 1.43
N PHE A 14 2.34 0.02 2.09
CA PHE A 14 1.48 -1.04 1.56
C PHE A 14 0.11 -0.95 2.24
N ALA A 15 -0.86 -0.33 1.56
CA ALA A 15 -2.19 -0.08 2.09
C ALA A 15 -3.17 -1.19 1.65
N TYR A 16 -3.62 -2.02 2.58
CA TYR A 16 -4.66 -3.02 2.33
C TYR A 16 -5.99 -2.56 2.94
N GLY A 17 -7.06 -2.57 2.14
CA GLY A 17 -8.40 -2.15 2.57
C GLY A 17 -8.47 -0.73 3.15
N PRO A 18 -7.90 0.30 2.50
CA PRO A 18 -7.95 1.66 3.02
C PRO A 18 -9.39 2.16 3.20
N VAL A 19 -9.62 2.87 4.30
CA VAL A 19 -10.92 3.45 4.70
C VAL A 19 -10.84 4.98 4.78
N CYS A 20 -10.25 5.59 3.77
CA CYS A 20 -10.12 7.03 3.60
C CYS A 20 -10.54 7.42 2.18
N HIS A 21 -10.94 8.67 1.96
CA HIS A 21 -11.32 9.15 0.62
C HIS A 21 -10.13 9.25 -0.34
N ALA A 22 -9.10 9.99 0.07
CA ALA A 22 -7.88 10.19 -0.72
C ALA A 22 -6.65 9.84 0.12
N PRO A 23 -5.72 9.01 -0.39
CA PRO A 23 -4.46 8.77 0.28
C PRO A 23 -3.54 10.00 0.16
N ALA A 24 -2.73 10.25 1.18
CA ALA A 24 -1.65 11.24 1.08
C ALA A 24 -0.59 10.76 0.06
N ALA A 25 0.16 11.71 -0.52
CA ALA A 25 1.31 11.37 -1.34
C ALA A 25 2.45 10.80 -0.48
N PHE A 26 2.93 9.62 -0.86
CA PHE A 26 4.08 8.93 -0.28
C PHE A 26 5.11 8.63 -1.37
N GLY A 27 6.37 8.43 -0.98
CA GLY A 27 7.44 8.06 -1.92
C GLY A 27 7.13 6.79 -2.70
N GLN A 28 6.53 5.81 -2.02
CA GLN A 28 5.93 4.64 -2.66
C GLN A 28 4.60 4.32 -1.98
N LEU A 29 3.57 4.05 -2.77
CA LEU A 29 2.27 3.61 -2.30
C LEU A 29 1.82 2.43 -3.15
N ARG A 30 1.47 1.32 -2.49
CA ARG A 30 0.83 0.16 -3.11
C ARG A 30 -0.50 -0.07 -2.42
N VAL A 31 -1.59 0.09 -3.15
CA VAL A 31 -2.95 -0.09 -2.66
C VAL A 31 -3.51 -1.43 -3.10
N VAL A 32 -4.05 -2.17 -2.13
CA VAL A 32 -4.70 -3.46 -2.33
C VAL A 32 -6.13 -3.38 -1.80
N GLN A 33 -7.11 -3.61 -2.68
CA GLN A 33 -8.52 -3.54 -2.33
C GLN A 33 -9.22 -4.85 -2.75
N GLY A 34 -9.61 -5.66 -1.77
CA GLY A 34 -10.27 -6.94 -1.98
C GLY A 34 -11.58 -6.79 -2.74
N ARG A 35 -11.86 -7.72 -3.67
CA ARG A 35 -13.08 -7.69 -4.50
C ARG A 35 -14.37 -7.70 -3.65
N GLY A 36 -14.32 -8.37 -2.49
CA GLY A 36 -15.43 -8.45 -1.53
C GLY A 36 -15.38 -7.44 -0.39
N ASP A 37 -14.43 -6.50 -0.38
CA ASP A 37 -14.32 -5.49 0.67
C ASP A 37 -15.21 -4.27 0.34
N TRP A 38 -16.47 -4.32 0.77
CA TRP A 38 -17.42 -3.23 0.54
C TRP A 38 -17.04 -1.95 1.31
N ILE A 39 -16.45 -2.08 2.50
CA ILE A 39 -16.11 -0.93 3.35
C ILE A 39 -15.08 -0.05 2.63
N SER A 40 -13.97 -0.66 2.19
CA SER A 40 -12.95 0.08 1.45
C SER A 40 -13.48 0.57 0.09
N ARG A 41 -14.28 -0.23 -0.61
CA ARG A 41 -14.84 0.15 -1.92
C ARG A 41 -15.79 1.35 -1.88
N VAL A 42 -16.48 1.57 -0.76
CA VAL A 42 -17.37 2.72 -0.58
C VAL A 42 -16.58 3.97 -0.17
N LEU A 43 -15.54 3.80 0.64
CA LEU A 43 -14.83 4.94 1.24
C LEU A 43 -13.65 5.43 0.40
N PHE A 44 -12.98 4.54 -0.33
CA PHE A 44 -11.74 4.84 -1.03
C PHE A 44 -11.95 5.19 -2.51
N ASP A 45 -11.53 6.40 -2.88
CA ASP A 45 -11.63 6.97 -4.22
C ASP A 45 -10.25 7.10 -4.91
N GLY A 46 -9.23 6.43 -4.37
CA GLY A 46 -7.88 6.41 -4.96
C GLY A 46 -7.65 5.29 -5.96
N GLN A 47 -6.48 5.32 -6.60
CA GLN A 47 -6.01 4.23 -7.46
C GLN A 47 -5.81 2.94 -6.64
N VAL A 48 -6.23 1.81 -7.22
CA VAL A 48 -6.05 0.47 -6.67
C VAL A 48 -5.09 -0.32 -7.55
N ASP A 49 -4.00 -0.84 -6.99
CA ASP A 49 -2.97 -1.56 -7.73
C ASP A 49 -3.18 -3.09 -7.78
N ALA A 50 -4.03 -3.64 -6.90
CA ALA A 50 -4.42 -5.04 -6.91
C ALA A 50 -5.79 -5.28 -6.27
N ARG A 51 -6.53 -6.27 -6.80
CA ARG A 51 -7.88 -6.65 -6.34
C ARG A 51 -7.99 -8.14 -6.00
N PRO A 52 -7.43 -8.59 -4.86
CA PRO A 52 -7.45 -9.99 -4.46
C PRO A 52 -8.86 -10.49 -4.14
N ALA A 53 -9.03 -11.81 -4.19
CA ALA A 53 -10.28 -12.50 -3.86
C ALA A 53 -10.53 -12.60 -2.34
N CYS A 54 -10.73 -11.48 -1.65
CA CYS A 54 -11.04 -11.46 -0.21
C CYS A 54 -12.03 -10.34 0.17
N GLY A 55 -12.64 -10.50 1.35
CA GLY A 55 -13.40 -9.44 2.03
C GLY A 55 -12.52 -8.62 2.99
N HIS A 56 -13.12 -7.64 3.67
CA HIS A 56 -12.41 -6.66 4.51
C HIS A 56 -11.53 -7.33 5.60
N MET A 57 -12.06 -8.32 6.30
CA MET A 57 -11.30 -9.05 7.33
C MET A 57 -10.37 -10.13 6.77
N GLY A 58 -10.35 -10.32 5.44
CA GLY A 58 -9.67 -11.43 4.78
C GLY A 58 -8.24 -11.15 4.30
N TYR A 59 -7.77 -9.89 4.32
CA TYR A 59 -6.48 -9.54 3.70
C TYR A 59 -5.30 -10.34 4.23
N LEU A 60 -5.15 -10.41 5.56
CA LEU A 60 -3.99 -11.06 6.19
C LEU A 60 -3.99 -12.58 6.04
N ARG A 61 -5.12 -13.19 5.66
CA ARG A 61 -5.27 -14.62 5.38
C ARG A 61 -5.14 -14.97 3.90
N ASN A 62 -5.16 -13.96 3.02
CA ASN A 62 -5.16 -14.17 1.59
C ASN A 62 -3.72 -14.28 1.06
N ALA A 63 -3.40 -15.41 0.42
CA ALA A 63 -2.05 -15.69 -0.07
C ALA A 63 -1.56 -14.68 -1.13
N GLU A 64 -2.46 -14.18 -1.98
CA GLU A 64 -2.15 -13.17 -3.01
C GLU A 64 -1.76 -11.83 -2.37
N VAL A 65 -2.46 -11.41 -1.30
CA VAL A 65 -2.11 -10.20 -0.52
C VAL A 65 -0.70 -10.33 0.07
N LEU A 66 -0.42 -11.46 0.73
CA LEU A 66 0.88 -11.72 1.35
C LEU A 66 2.00 -11.76 0.30
N ALA A 67 1.75 -12.36 -0.86
CA ALA A 67 2.71 -12.38 -1.97
C ALA A 67 2.98 -10.98 -2.52
N ASN A 68 1.94 -10.17 -2.69
CA ASN A 68 2.09 -8.77 -3.12
C ASN A 68 2.87 -7.94 -2.08
N CYS A 69 2.60 -8.13 -0.78
CA CYS A 69 3.31 -7.44 0.29
C CYS A 69 4.81 -7.78 0.29
N ARG A 70 5.16 -9.07 0.21
CA ARG A 70 6.57 -9.50 0.12
C ARG A 70 7.28 -8.89 -1.08
N ARG A 71 6.65 -8.91 -2.26
CA ARG A 71 7.21 -8.29 -3.46
C ARG A 71 7.43 -6.79 -3.28
N PHE A 72 6.47 -6.09 -2.69
CA PHE A 72 6.57 -4.66 -2.40
C PHE A 72 7.73 -4.36 -1.43
N LEU A 73 7.88 -5.14 -0.36
CA LEU A 73 8.99 -4.98 0.59
C LEU A 73 10.35 -5.16 -0.09
N THR A 74 10.52 -6.20 -0.90
CA THR A 74 11.77 -6.42 -1.65
C THR A 74 12.09 -5.25 -2.60
N GLN A 75 11.08 -4.65 -3.23
CA GLN A 75 11.28 -3.48 -4.09
C GLN A 75 11.66 -2.23 -3.29
N ALA A 76 10.99 -1.99 -2.15
CA ALA A 76 11.26 -0.86 -1.28
C ALA A 76 12.67 -0.93 -0.66
N GLU A 77 13.11 -2.12 -0.26
CA GLU A 77 14.46 -2.37 0.27
C GLU A 77 15.55 -2.11 -0.77
N ARG A 78 15.35 -2.59 -2.01
CA ARG A 78 16.27 -2.32 -3.13
C ARG A 78 16.37 -0.83 -3.42
N THR A 79 15.23 -0.14 -3.52
CA THR A 79 15.20 1.31 -3.76
C THR A 79 15.95 2.08 -2.67
N ARG A 80 15.78 1.66 -1.40
CA ARG A 80 16.53 2.23 -0.27
C ARG A 80 18.02 2.00 -0.39
N TRP A 81 18.44 0.77 -0.72
CA TRP A 81 19.84 0.42 -0.90
C TRP A 81 20.52 1.26 -1.98
N ASP A 82 19.88 1.37 -3.15
CA ASP A 82 20.38 2.15 -4.29
C ASP A 82 20.53 3.63 -3.91
N THR A 83 19.56 4.19 -3.20
CA THR A 83 19.63 5.58 -2.72
C THR A 83 20.79 5.81 -1.74
N THR A 84 21.12 4.81 -0.92
CA THR A 84 22.22 4.93 0.07
C THR A 84 23.60 4.74 -0.57
N HIS A 85 23.73 3.97 -1.64
CA HIS A 85 25.02 3.62 -2.28
C HIS A 85 25.30 4.39 -3.58
N ALA A 86 24.42 5.32 -3.96
CA ALA A 86 24.63 6.23 -5.09
C ALA A 86 25.46 7.49 -4.74
N HIS A 87 26.16 7.49 -3.59
CA HIS A 87 26.98 8.60 -3.09
C HIS A 87 28.44 8.19 -2.89
#